data_AF-A0A0G2GUS0-F1
#
_entry.id   AF-A0A0G2GUS0-F1
#
_cell.length_a   1.000
_cell.length_b   1.000
_cell.length_c   1.000
_cell.angle_alpha   90.00
_cell.angle_beta   90.00
_cell.angle_gamma   90.00
#
_symmetry.space_group_name_H-M   'P 1'
#
loop_
_entity.id
_entity.type
_entity.pdbx_description
1 polymer ?
#
loop_
_entity_poly.entity_id
_entity_poly.type
_entity_poly.pdbx_seq_one_letter_code
_entity_poly.pdbx_strand_id
1 'polypeptide(L)'
;MAYASWIILQAILFHVLPGPTNTGQRTPAGHLLKYRTNGLLAWVVTHALYAALCWSGLLDPGFIPRNWSGLFAAMNLSGFLLSAFAYAKAYLAPTHPEDRKFSGSAPYDFYMGIELNPRFGQTFDFKLFTNGRPGMMAWTLIDISNLAHQYQTHHHLPLPLLLVTILQTLYVLDFFINESWYLRTIDIAHDHYGFYLAWGCFCFLPTTYTLQAQYLGSLRPTTPSPSPITLALVFALGLAGYALFRSVNAQKDVARRTSGACRIWGAPAVVIRAPLSPVRDPKIEVGTCEV
;
A
#
# COMPACT_ATOMS: atom_id res chain seq x y z
N MET A 1 -4.35 -5.26 22.22
CA MET A 1 -5.65 -4.57 22.06
C MET A 1 -5.61 -3.47 21.01
N ALA A 2 -4.81 -2.39 21.18
CA ALA A 2 -4.80 -1.25 20.23
C ALA A 2 -4.60 -1.64 18.75
N TYR A 3 -3.61 -2.49 18.44
CA TYR A 3 -3.35 -2.91 17.05
C TYR A 3 -4.48 -3.78 16.45
N ALA A 4 -5.15 -4.59 17.27
CA ALA A 4 -6.32 -5.34 16.81
C ALA A 4 -7.50 -4.40 16.51
N SER A 5 -7.75 -3.41 17.39
CA SER A 5 -8.75 -2.36 17.14
C SER A 5 -8.45 -1.59 15.86
N TRP A 6 -7.17 -1.31 15.58
CA TRP A 6 -6.72 -0.70 14.34
C TRP A 6 -7.07 -1.54 13.11
N ILE A 7 -6.71 -2.84 13.10
CA ILE A 7 -7.04 -3.75 11.99
C ILE A 7 -8.55 -3.83 11.78
N ILE A 8 -9.33 -3.94 12.86
CA ILE A 8 -10.80 -4.03 12.80
C ILE A 8 -11.38 -2.74 12.22
N LEU A 9 -10.98 -1.57 12.71
CA LEU A 9 -11.40 -0.28 12.15
C LEU A 9 -11.10 -0.22 10.65
N GLN A 10 -9.88 -0.58 10.26
CA GLN A 10 -9.46 -0.56 8.86
C GLN A 10 -10.26 -1.53 7.98
N ALA A 11 -10.59 -2.72 8.49
CA ALA A 11 -11.44 -3.68 7.80
C ALA A 11 -12.88 -3.16 7.63
N ILE A 12 -13.43 -2.52 8.66
CA ILE A 12 -14.76 -1.89 8.60
C ILE A 12 -14.76 -0.79 7.54
N LEU A 13 -13.80 0.12 7.57
CA LEU A 13 -13.71 1.21 6.60
C LEU A 13 -13.54 0.68 5.17
N PHE A 14 -12.70 -0.34 4.98
CA PHE A 14 -12.51 -0.98 3.68
C PHE A 14 -13.80 -1.56 3.12
N HIS A 15 -14.62 -2.19 3.95
CA HIS A 15 -15.87 -2.83 3.53
C HIS A 15 -17.04 -1.83 3.36
N VAL A 16 -17.20 -0.91 4.31
CA VAL A 16 -18.39 -0.05 4.42
C VAL A 16 -18.29 1.19 3.54
N LEU A 17 -17.12 1.80 3.42
CA LEU A 17 -17.02 3.08 2.72
C LEU A 17 -17.31 2.93 1.21
N PRO A 18 -18.01 3.91 0.60
CA PRO A 18 -18.24 3.93 -0.82
C PRO A 18 -16.95 4.23 -1.59
N GLY A 19 -16.88 3.78 -2.83
CA GLY A 19 -15.77 4.09 -3.73
C GLY A 19 -16.03 3.55 -5.14
N PRO A 20 -15.32 4.07 -6.15
CA PRO A 20 -15.43 3.54 -7.50
C PRO A 20 -15.02 2.07 -7.56
N THR A 21 -15.71 1.33 -8.43
CA THR A 21 -15.34 -0.05 -8.74
C THR A 21 -14.38 -0.05 -9.91
N ASN A 22 -13.19 -0.57 -9.68
CA ASN A 22 -12.13 -0.73 -10.67
C ASN A 22 -11.85 -2.22 -10.90
N THR A 23 -11.21 -2.55 -12.01
CA THR A 23 -10.82 -3.93 -12.34
C THR A 23 -9.31 -4.11 -12.26
N GLY A 24 -8.88 -5.27 -11.76
CA GLY A 24 -7.49 -5.71 -11.86
C GLY A 24 -7.14 -6.22 -13.27
N GLN A 25 -6.01 -6.89 -13.38
CA GLN A 25 -5.67 -7.69 -14.56
C GLN A 25 -6.47 -9.01 -14.56
N ARG A 26 -6.59 -9.64 -15.74
CA ARG A 26 -7.08 -11.02 -15.82
C ARG A 26 -6.07 -11.93 -15.15
N THR A 27 -6.55 -12.81 -14.28
CA THR A 27 -5.73 -13.85 -13.67
C THR A 27 -5.34 -14.91 -14.71
N PRO A 28 -4.35 -15.78 -14.43
CA PRO A 28 -4.02 -16.92 -15.29
C PRO A 28 -5.21 -17.83 -15.60
N ALA A 29 -6.12 -18.05 -14.64
CA ALA A 29 -7.37 -18.79 -14.86
C ALA A 29 -8.46 -17.98 -15.59
N GLY A 30 -8.17 -16.75 -16.02
CA GLY A 30 -9.07 -15.90 -16.82
C GLY A 30 -10.06 -15.06 -16.01
N HIS A 31 -9.96 -15.02 -14.68
CA HIS A 31 -10.87 -14.23 -13.86
C HIS A 31 -10.53 -12.74 -13.93
N LEU A 32 -11.53 -11.89 -14.20
CA LEU A 32 -11.39 -10.43 -14.15
C LEU A 32 -11.97 -9.90 -12.84
N LEU A 33 -11.09 -9.70 -11.86
CA LEU A 33 -11.51 -9.34 -10.51
C LEU A 33 -11.88 -7.86 -10.39
N LYS A 34 -12.99 -7.59 -9.69
CA LYS A 34 -13.46 -6.24 -9.34
C LYS A 34 -12.98 -5.85 -7.95
N TYR A 35 -12.66 -4.58 -7.76
CA TYR A 35 -12.14 -4.00 -6.54
C TYR A 35 -12.84 -2.67 -6.25
N ARG A 36 -13.25 -2.44 -5.01
CA ARG A 36 -13.69 -1.13 -4.55
C ARG A 36 -12.49 -0.35 -4.04
N THR A 37 -12.16 0.76 -4.67
CA THR A 37 -11.02 1.60 -4.29
C THR A 37 -11.52 2.82 -3.52
N ASN A 38 -11.63 2.68 -2.20
CA ASN A 38 -12.12 3.72 -1.26
C ASN A 38 -11.00 4.26 -0.35
N GLY A 39 -9.74 4.04 -0.71
CA GLY A 39 -8.59 4.31 0.16
C GLY A 39 -8.44 5.77 0.56
N LEU A 40 -8.70 6.71 -0.36
CA LEU A 40 -8.61 8.14 -0.04
C LEU A 40 -9.65 8.56 1.01
N LEU A 41 -10.91 8.11 0.84
CA LEU A 41 -11.96 8.39 1.82
C LEU A 41 -11.63 7.72 3.16
N ALA A 42 -11.12 6.49 3.13
CA ALA A 42 -10.71 5.76 4.33
C ALA A 42 -9.55 6.46 5.05
N TRP A 43 -8.60 7.05 4.33
CA TRP A 43 -7.52 7.87 4.88
C TRP A 43 -8.08 9.12 5.57
N VAL A 44 -8.98 9.85 4.91
CA VAL A 44 -9.62 11.06 5.49
C VAL A 44 -10.38 10.72 6.76
N VAL A 45 -11.23 9.69 6.73
CA VAL A 45 -12.02 9.25 7.90
C VAL A 45 -11.10 8.81 9.03
N THR A 46 -10.04 8.06 8.73
CA THR A 46 -9.07 7.60 9.73
C THR A 46 -8.36 8.78 10.42
N HIS A 47 -7.89 9.77 9.66
CA HIS A 47 -7.17 10.92 10.23
C HIS A 47 -8.11 11.88 10.95
N ALA A 48 -9.33 12.08 10.45
CA ALA A 48 -10.36 12.85 11.15
C ALA A 48 -10.75 12.19 12.48
N LEU A 49 -10.92 10.87 12.49
CA LEU A 49 -11.19 10.12 13.72
C LEU A 49 -10.01 10.20 14.69
N TYR A 50 -8.78 10.02 14.21
CA TYR A 50 -7.59 10.20 15.03
C TYR A 50 -7.53 11.59 15.66
N ALA A 51 -7.73 12.64 14.87
CA ALA A 51 -7.73 14.02 15.35
C ALA A 51 -8.84 14.28 16.38
N ALA A 52 -10.06 13.76 16.16
CA ALA A 52 -11.18 13.89 17.08
C ALA A 52 -10.95 13.15 18.41
N LEU A 53 -10.35 11.95 18.36
CA LEU A 53 -9.97 11.20 19.57
C LEU A 53 -8.88 11.91 20.35
N CYS A 54 -7.91 12.54 19.66
CA CYS A 54 -6.89 13.36 20.31
C CYS A 54 -7.49 14.62 20.95
N TRP A 55 -8.37 15.31 20.22
CA TRP A 55 -9.01 16.55 20.69
C TRP A 55 -9.94 16.31 21.89
N SER A 56 -10.64 15.18 21.92
CA SER A 56 -11.46 14.76 23.07
C SER A 56 -10.66 14.22 24.26
N GLY A 57 -9.34 14.09 24.13
CA GLY A 57 -8.47 13.54 25.18
C GLY A 57 -8.58 12.02 25.37
N LEU A 58 -9.30 11.32 24.50
CA LEU A 58 -9.46 9.86 24.54
C LEU A 58 -8.23 9.11 24.01
N LEU A 59 -7.41 9.78 23.19
CA LEU A 59 -6.19 9.23 22.63
C LEU A 59 -5.04 10.23 22.82
N ASP A 60 -3.91 9.77 23.35
CA ASP A 60 -2.69 10.57 23.35
C ASP A 60 -2.17 10.70 21.90
N PRO A 61 -2.00 11.90 21.34
CA PRO A 61 -1.43 12.03 20.00
C PRO A 61 0.04 11.55 19.93
N GLY A 62 0.74 11.41 21.05
CA GLY A 62 2.04 10.75 21.15
C GLY A 62 1.98 9.23 21.45
N PHE A 63 0.80 8.60 21.36
CA PHE A 63 0.60 7.20 21.77
C PHE A 63 1.51 6.21 21.04
N ILE A 64 1.70 6.37 19.72
CA ILE A 64 2.43 5.42 18.89
C ILE A 64 3.91 5.31 19.31
N PRO A 65 4.72 6.39 19.34
CA PRO A 65 6.12 6.29 19.75
C PRO A 65 6.29 5.83 21.21
N ARG A 66 5.38 6.21 22.12
CA ARG A 66 5.41 5.75 23.52
C ARG A 66 5.18 4.24 23.67
N ASN A 67 4.45 3.63 22.74
CA ASN A 67 4.09 2.20 22.78
C ASN A 67 4.75 1.40 21.64
N TRP A 68 5.81 1.93 21.03
CA TRP A 68 6.36 1.42 19.79
C TRP A 68 6.78 -0.05 19.85
N SER A 69 7.45 -0.48 20.93
CA SER A 69 7.89 -1.87 21.10
C SER A 69 6.73 -2.87 21.10
N GLY A 70 5.64 -2.54 21.81
CA GLY A 70 4.43 -3.35 21.86
C GLY A 70 3.71 -3.40 20.51
N LEU A 71 3.64 -2.25 19.80
CA LEU A 71 3.08 -2.18 18.45
C LEU A 71 3.92 -2.97 17.46
N PHE A 72 5.25 -2.89 17.54
CA PHE A 72 6.20 -3.65 16.71
C PHE A 72 6.03 -5.16 16.89
N ALA A 73 5.92 -5.63 18.13
CA ALA A 73 5.64 -7.03 18.42
C ALA A 73 4.27 -7.47 17.87
N ALA A 74 3.24 -6.63 18.03
CA ALA A 74 1.90 -6.91 17.52
C ALA A 74 1.84 -6.95 15.98
N MET A 75 2.56 -6.05 15.30
CA MET A 75 2.70 -6.02 13.84
C MET A 75 3.35 -7.30 13.32
N ASN A 76 4.46 -7.73 13.94
CA ASN A 76 5.13 -8.99 13.61
C ASN A 76 4.20 -10.19 13.79
N LEU A 77 3.60 -10.33 14.97
CA LEU A 77 2.70 -11.43 15.28
C LEU A 77 1.53 -11.49 14.29
N SER A 78 0.93 -10.34 13.99
CA SER A 78 -0.18 -10.27 13.04
C SER A 78 0.24 -10.64 11.61
N GLY A 79 1.45 -10.26 11.19
CA GLY A 79 2.03 -10.70 9.92
C GLY A 79 2.16 -12.23 9.84
N PHE A 80 2.70 -12.87 10.86
CA PHE A 80 2.79 -14.35 10.92
C PHE A 80 1.41 -15.01 10.95
N LEU A 81 0.49 -14.51 11.79
CA LEU A 81 -0.86 -15.05 11.89
C LEU A 81 -1.63 -14.95 10.57
N LEU A 82 -1.50 -13.81 9.88
CA LEU A 82 -2.17 -13.62 8.58
C LEU A 82 -1.56 -14.52 7.49
N SER A 83 -0.26 -14.74 7.54
CA SER A 83 0.43 -15.66 6.63
C SER A 83 -0.02 -17.10 6.84
N ALA A 84 -0.11 -17.54 8.10
CA ALA A 84 -0.64 -18.85 8.46
C ALA A 84 -2.11 -19.01 8.04
N PHE A 85 -2.91 -17.96 8.24
CA PHE A 85 -4.28 -17.92 7.74
C PHE A 85 -4.35 -18.05 6.22
N ALA A 86 -3.55 -17.28 5.46
CA ALA A 86 -3.54 -17.33 3.99
C ALA A 86 -3.13 -18.71 3.49
N TYR A 87 -2.11 -19.32 4.12
CA TYR A 87 -1.67 -20.67 3.82
C TYR A 87 -2.80 -21.69 4.07
N ALA A 88 -3.41 -21.69 5.26
CA ALA A 88 -4.51 -22.60 5.59
C ALA A 88 -5.74 -22.41 4.67
N LYS A 89 -6.11 -21.16 4.40
CA LYS A 89 -7.22 -20.79 3.52
C LYS A 89 -7.03 -21.38 2.11
N ALA A 90 -5.81 -21.37 1.59
CA ALA A 90 -5.52 -21.90 0.26
C ALA A 90 -5.79 -23.42 0.12
N TYR A 91 -5.71 -24.16 1.22
CA TYR A 91 -6.07 -25.58 1.26
C TYR A 91 -7.57 -25.80 1.54
N LEU A 92 -8.13 -25.05 2.50
CA LEU A 92 -9.46 -25.32 3.05
C LEU A 92 -10.60 -24.66 2.27
N ALA A 93 -10.40 -23.42 1.82
CA ALA A 93 -11.43 -22.60 1.19
C ALA A 93 -10.83 -21.59 0.19
N PRO A 94 -10.19 -22.06 -0.89
CA PRO A 94 -9.62 -21.17 -1.89
C PRO A 94 -10.70 -20.40 -2.65
N THR A 95 -10.38 -19.14 -2.98
CA THR A 95 -11.30 -18.24 -3.69
C THR A 95 -11.49 -18.67 -5.13
N HIS A 96 -10.36 -18.94 -5.80
CA HIS A 96 -10.28 -19.45 -7.16
C HIS A 96 -9.30 -20.64 -7.13
N PRO A 97 -9.81 -21.89 -7.06
CA PRO A 97 -8.97 -23.08 -6.95
C PRO A 97 -7.95 -23.23 -8.10
N GLU A 98 -8.32 -22.72 -9.29
CA GLU A 98 -7.56 -22.74 -10.54
C GLU A 98 -6.37 -21.75 -10.53
N ASP A 99 -6.45 -20.68 -9.73
CA ASP A 99 -5.38 -19.68 -9.56
C ASP A 99 -4.50 -20.01 -8.33
N ARG A 100 -4.38 -21.30 -8.00
CA ARG A 100 -3.44 -21.77 -6.98
C ARG A 100 -2.17 -22.28 -7.61
N LYS A 101 -1.05 -22.05 -6.91
CA LYS A 101 0.25 -22.60 -7.29
C LYS A 101 0.92 -23.26 -6.10
N PHE A 102 1.26 -24.53 -6.27
CA PHE A 102 2.00 -25.32 -5.30
C PHE A 102 3.40 -25.59 -5.84
N SER A 103 4.43 -25.33 -5.05
CA SER A 103 5.82 -25.62 -5.43
C SER A 103 6.26 -27.03 -5.04
N GLY A 104 5.49 -27.72 -4.18
CA GLY A 104 5.89 -28.97 -3.54
C GLY A 104 6.78 -28.77 -2.30
N SER A 105 7.08 -27.53 -1.92
CA SER A 105 7.85 -27.18 -0.73
C SER A 105 7.02 -26.31 0.22
N ALA A 106 6.60 -26.88 1.35
CA ALA A 106 5.75 -26.17 2.32
C ALA A 106 6.36 -24.84 2.83
N PRO A 107 7.67 -24.75 3.13
CA PRO A 107 8.29 -23.46 3.51
C PRO A 107 8.22 -22.41 2.38
N TYR A 108 8.41 -22.84 1.13
CA TYR A 108 8.33 -21.94 -0.01
C TYR A 108 6.89 -21.47 -0.26
N ASP A 109 5.93 -22.39 -0.21
CA ASP A 109 4.51 -22.09 -0.38
C ASP A 109 3.96 -21.20 0.74
N PHE A 110 4.47 -21.34 1.97
CA PHE A 110 4.20 -20.40 3.06
C PHE A 110 4.79 -19.01 2.78
N TYR A 111 6.03 -18.96 2.28
CA TYR A 111 6.72 -17.70 2.00
C TYR A 111 6.08 -16.93 0.84
N MET A 112 5.96 -17.57 -0.32
CA MET A 112 5.47 -16.96 -1.57
C MET A 112 3.96 -16.95 -1.70
N GLY A 113 3.24 -17.80 -0.95
CA GLY A 113 1.79 -17.92 -1.04
C GLY A 113 1.33 -18.92 -2.08
N ILE A 114 0.13 -19.46 -1.87
CA ILE A 114 -0.48 -20.49 -2.73
C ILE A 114 -1.64 -19.92 -3.54
N GLU A 115 -2.50 -19.09 -2.95
CA GLU A 115 -3.58 -18.42 -3.68
C GLU A 115 -3.06 -17.13 -4.32
N LEU A 116 -3.40 -16.90 -5.59
CA LEU A 116 -3.06 -15.64 -6.24
C LEU A 116 -3.73 -14.47 -5.51
N ASN A 117 -5.07 -14.41 -5.44
CA ASN A 117 -5.80 -13.32 -4.79
C ASN A 117 -6.82 -13.89 -3.79
N PRO A 118 -6.43 -14.20 -2.54
CA PRO A 118 -7.38 -14.68 -1.55
C PRO A 118 -8.39 -13.58 -1.21
N ARG A 119 -9.67 -13.96 -1.08
CA ARG A 119 -10.77 -13.04 -0.75
C ARG A 119 -11.72 -13.57 0.30
N PHE A 120 -12.41 -12.65 0.95
CA PHE A 120 -13.70 -12.90 1.58
C PHE A 120 -14.83 -12.30 0.75
N GLY A 121 -15.78 -13.15 0.36
CA GLY A 121 -16.83 -12.77 -0.58
C GLY A 121 -16.25 -12.23 -1.89
N GLN A 122 -16.95 -11.31 -2.53
CA GLN A 122 -16.54 -10.79 -3.84
C GLN A 122 -15.60 -9.58 -3.76
N THR A 123 -15.66 -8.80 -2.67
CA THR A 123 -15.06 -7.46 -2.60
C THR A 123 -13.90 -7.32 -1.61
N PHE A 124 -13.77 -8.22 -0.63
CA PHE A 124 -12.69 -8.12 0.36
C PHE A 124 -11.46 -8.88 -0.13
N ASP A 125 -10.53 -8.17 -0.77
CA ASP A 125 -9.28 -8.73 -1.28
C ASP A 125 -8.13 -8.49 -0.29
N PHE A 126 -7.47 -9.57 0.15
CA PHE A 126 -6.47 -9.49 1.21
C PHE A 126 -5.25 -8.68 0.82
N LYS A 127 -4.80 -8.75 -0.44
CA LYS A 127 -3.62 -7.98 -0.88
C LYS A 127 -3.88 -6.49 -0.85
N LEU A 128 -4.99 -6.08 -1.47
CA LEU A 128 -5.37 -4.66 -1.50
C LEU A 128 -5.63 -4.16 -0.08
N PHE A 129 -6.33 -4.95 0.73
CA PHE A 129 -6.59 -4.64 2.13
C PHE A 129 -5.28 -4.42 2.88
N THR A 130 -4.37 -5.41 2.90
CA THR A 130 -3.21 -5.34 3.78
C THR A 130 -2.23 -4.26 3.41
N ASN A 131 -1.96 -4.08 2.11
CA ASN A 131 -1.09 -3.01 1.66
C ASN A 131 -1.71 -1.64 1.93
N GLY A 132 -2.92 -1.42 1.43
CA GLY A 132 -3.54 -0.10 1.42
C GLY A 132 -4.12 0.33 2.77
N ARG A 133 -4.49 -0.58 3.67
CA ARG A 133 -5.16 -0.23 4.92
C ARG A 133 -4.19 -0.26 6.11
N PRO A 134 -3.93 -1.38 6.80
CA PRO A 134 -3.06 -1.37 7.97
C PRO A 134 -1.60 -1.06 7.67
N GLY A 135 -1.11 -1.23 6.43
CA GLY A 135 0.23 -0.82 6.02
C GLY A 135 0.32 0.68 5.72
N MET A 136 -0.12 1.09 4.53
CA MET A 136 0.02 2.46 4.03
C MET A 136 -0.66 3.53 4.89
N MET A 137 -1.83 3.25 5.51
CA MET A 137 -2.44 4.26 6.41
C MET A 137 -1.70 4.41 7.74
N ALA A 138 -1.09 3.33 8.25
CA ALA A 138 -0.34 3.42 9.49
C ALA A 138 0.88 4.33 9.34
N TRP A 139 1.49 4.38 8.14
CA TRP A 139 2.65 5.22 7.84
C TRP A 139 2.43 6.67 8.28
N THR A 140 1.40 7.35 7.75
CA THR A 140 1.18 8.77 8.05
C THR A 140 0.79 8.99 9.51
N LEU A 141 0.08 8.06 10.15
CA LEU A 141 -0.22 8.14 11.58
C LEU A 141 1.05 8.03 12.44
N ILE A 142 1.98 7.13 12.08
CA ILE A 142 3.25 6.99 12.80
C ILE A 142 4.06 8.30 12.71
N ASP A 143 4.16 8.89 11.52
CA ASP A 143 4.91 10.14 11.33
C ASP A 143 4.27 11.31 12.11
N ILE A 144 2.95 11.47 12.02
CA ILE A 144 2.19 12.51 12.76
C ILE A 144 2.31 12.30 14.27
N SER A 145 2.26 11.06 14.75
CA SER A 145 2.37 10.77 16.17
C SER A 145 3.79 11.04 16.72
N ASN A 146 4.84 10.83 15.91
CA ASN A 146 6.20 11.24 16.26
C ASN A 146 6.33 12.77 16.36
N LEU A 147 5.71 13.54 15.45
CA LEU A 147 5.65 15.01 15.56
C LEU A 147 4.97 15.46 16.86
N ALA A 148 3.81 14.88 17.17
CA ALA A 148 3.08 15.20 18.38
C ALA A 148 3.88 14.86 19.64
N HIS A 149 4.55 13.71 19.65
CA HIS A 149 5.39 13.29 20.77
C HIS A 149 6.55 14.25 21.04
N GLN A 150 7.22 14.73 19.98
CA GLN A 150 8.26 15.76 20.08
C GLN A 150 7.72 17.06 20.68
N TYR A 151 6.57 17.53 20.19
CA TYR A 151 5.96 18.74 20.71
C TYR A 151 5.53 18.62 22.18
N GLN A 152 4.95 17.48 22.57
CA GLN A 152 4.54 17.25 23.96
C GLN A 152 5.73 17.15 24.92
N THR A 153 6.82 16.51 24.49
CA THR A 153 7.95 16.21 25.38
C THR A 153 8.92 17.39 25.48
N HIS A 154 9.04 18.17 24.41
CA HIS A 154 10.06 19.19 24.27
C HIS A 154 9.54 20.59 23.93
N HIS A 155 8.24 20.76 23.70
CA HIS A 155 7.64 22.01 23.22
C HIS A 155 8.32 22.55 21.95
N HIS A 156 8.88 21.64 21.15
CA HIS A 156 9.65 21.95 19.95
C HIS A 156 9.27 20.99 18.83
N LEU A 157 9.19 21.51 17.60
CA LEU A 157 8.95 20.72 16.40
C LEU A 157 10.22 20.74 15.54
N PRO A 158 10.98 19.64 15.50
CA PRO A 158 12.18 19.56 14.67
C PRO A 158 11.81 19.73 13.18
N LEU A 159 12.38 20.74 12.53
CA LEU A 159 12.13 21.00 11.11
C LEU A 159 12.39 19.79 10.19
N PRO A 160 13.45 18.99 10.38
CA PRO A 160 13.66 17.78 9.57
C PRO A 160 12.50 16.77 9.68
N LEU A 161 11.93 16.60 10.88
CA LEU A 161 10.80 15.70 11.13
C LEU A 161 9.54 16.19 10.42
N LEU A 162 9.30 17.51 10.45
CA LEU A 162 8.18 18.11 9.73
C LEU A 162 8.31 17.90 8.21
N LEU A 163 9.49 18.16 7.66
CA LEU A 163 9.73 18.03 6.22
C LEU A 163 9.59 16.58 5.73
N VAL A 164 10.12 15.60 6.47
CA VAL A 164 9.97 14.18 6.09
C VAL A 164 8.51 13.73 6.19
N THR A 165 7.78 14.17 7.22
CA THR A 165 6.35 13.87 7.38
C THR A 165 5.54 14.43 6.21
N ILE A 166 5.83 15.64 5.75
CA ILE A 166 5.16 16.25 4.60
C ILE A 166 5.42 15.43 3.32
N LEU A 167 6.68 15.07 3.04
CA LEU A 167 7.03 14.28 1.85
C LEU A 167 6.38 12.90 1.87
N GLN A 168 6.41 12.21 3.02
CA GLN A 168 5.83 10.88 3.18
C GLN A 168 4.29 10.93 3.09
N THR A 169 3.65 11.94 3.70
CA THR A 169 2.21 12.17 3.59
C THR A 169 1.80 12.44 2.15
N LEU A 170 2.55 13.27 1.43
CA LEU A 170 2.31 13.54 0.02
C LEU A 170 2.41 12.28 -0.83
N TYR A 171 3.41 11.42 -0.58
CA TYR A 171 3.55 10.13 -1.26
C TYR A 171 2.37 9.18 -0.96
N VAL A 172 1.95 9.06 0.30
CA VAL A 172 0.84 8.19 0.71
C VAL A 172 -0.49 8.68 0.15
N LEU A 173 -0.74 9.99 0.17
CA LEU A 173 -1.94 10.57 -0.42
C LEU A 173 -1.97 10.36 -1.93
N ASP A 174 -0.83 10.53 -2.61
CA ASP A 174 -0.71 10.28 -4.03
C ASP A 174 -1.05 8.82 -4.39
N PHE A 175 -0.61 7.86 -3.57
CA PHE A 175 -1.02 6.47 -3.69
C PHE A 175 -2.54 6.31 -3.59
N PHE A 176 -3.19 6.90 -2.58
CA PHE A 176 -4.64 6.76 -2.38
C PHE A 176 -5.50 7.48 -3.42
N ILE A 177 -5.06 8.63 -3.91
CA ILE A 177 -5.69 9.33 -5.04
C ILE A 177 -5.66 8.45 -6.30
N ASN A 178 -4.61 7.63 -6.44
CA ASN A 178 -4.37 6.78 -7.59
C ASN A 178 -4.48 5.29 -7.27
N GLU A 179 -5.27 4.92 -6.27
CA GLU A 179 -5.32 3.55 -5.73
C GLU A 179 -5.64 2.49 -6.81
N SER A 180 -6.43 2.86 -7.82
CA SER A 180 -6.77 1.98 -8.95
C SER A 180 -5.57 1.51 -9.77
N TRP A 181 -4.47 2.25 -9.75
CA TRP A 181 -3.23 1.88 -10.40
C TRP A 181 -2.53 0.70 -9.73
N TYR A 182 -2.65 0.60 -8.42
CA TYR A 182 -2.06 -0.48 -7.65
C TYR A 182 -2.62 -1.85 -8.08
N LEU A 183 -3.85 -1.89 -8.61
CA LEU A 183 -4.46 -3.11 -9.14
C LEU A 183 -3.74 -3.71 -10.35
N ARG A 184 -2.77 -3.00 -10.92
CA ARG A 184 -1.96 -3.42 -12.06
C ARG A 184 -0.49 -3.68 -11.72
N THR A 185 -0.11 -3.58 -10.44
CA THR A 185 1.25 -3.87 -9.99
C THR A 185 1.51 -5.37 -9.95
N ILE A 186 2.79 -5.74 -9.81
CA ILE A 186 3.21 -7.13 -9.70
C ILE A 186 2.55 -7.83 -8.50
N ASP A 187 2.45 -7.14 -7.36
CA ASP A 187 1.84 -7.65 -6.13
C ASP A 187 0.42 -8.18 -6.36
N ILE A 188 -0.41 -7.43 -7.10
CA ILE A 188 -1.80 -7.81 -7.38
C ILE A 188 -1.89 -8.79 -8.54
N ALA A 189 -1.17 -8.53 -9.63
CA ALA A 189 -1.36 -9.24 -10.88
C ALA A 189 -0.60 -10.57 -11.00
N HIS A 190 0.49 -10.76 -10.26
CA HIS A 190 1.41 -11.89 -10.48
C HIS A 190 1.83 -12.62 -9.20
N ASP A 191 2.11 -11.90 -8.12
CA ASP A 191 2.61 -12.52 -6.89
C ASP A 191 1.49 -13.22 -6.15
N HIS A 192 1.75 -14.39 -5.58
CA HIS A 192 0.76 -15.06 -4.73
C HIS A 192 0.78 -14.48 -3.32
N TYR A 193 -0.30 -14.64 -2.58
CA TYR A 193 -0.41 -14.05 -1.24
C TYR A 193 0.06 -15.02 -0.16
N GLY A 194 1.29 -14.79 0.31
CA GLY A 194 1.93 -15.53 1.40
C GLY A 194 2.61 -14.60 2.39
N PHE A 195 3.55 -15.15 3.17
CA PHE A 195 4.28 -14.40 4.19
C PHE A 195 4.97 -13.16 3.66
N TYR A 196 5.60 -13.25 2.49
CA TYR A 196 6.29 -12.11 1.86
C TYR A 196 5.39 -10.87 1.78
N LEU A 197 4.18 -11.01 1.23
CA LEU A 197 3.23 -9.89 1.10
C LEU A 197 2.55 -9.56 2.43
N ALA A 198 2.10 -10.57 3.19
CA ALA A 198 1.35 -10.37 4.43
C ALA A 198 2.20 -9.67 5.51
N TRP A 199 3.38 -10.23 5.83
CA TRP A 199 4.31 -9.62 6.79
C TRP A 199 4.92 -8.33 6.25
N GLY A 200 5.20 -8.27 4.93
CA GLY A 200 5.69 -7.07 4.26
C GLY A 200 4.77 -5.87 4.49
N CYS A 201 3.46 -6.05 4.32
CA CYS A 201 2.49 -4.97 4.51
C CYS A 201 2.24 -4.62 5.98
N PHE A 202 2.16 -5.62 6.88
CA PHE A 202 1.77 -5.40 8.28
C PHE A 202 2.93 -4.94 9.16
N CYS A 203 4.14 -5.38 8.87
CA CYS A 203 5.32 -5.10 9.67
C CYS A 203 6.32 -4.28 8.88
N PHE A 204 6.87 -4.81 7.79
CA PHE A 204 8.02 -4.20 7.13
C PHE A 204 7.74 -2.77 6.67
N LEU A 205 6.62 -2.54 5.98
CA LEU A 205 6.23 -1.23 5.48
C LEU A 205 6.11 -0.21 6.63
N PRO A 206 5.22 -0.38 7.63
CA PRO A 206 5.04 0.63 8.67
C PRO A 206 6.26 0.79 9.57
N THR A 207 7.13 -0.22 9.73
CA THR A 207 8.29 -0.11 10.64
C THR A 207 9.53 0.41 9.96
N THR A 208 9.74 0.07 8.68
CA THR A 208 10.96 0.42 7.96
C THR A 208 10.80 1.74 7.21
N TYR A 209 9.63 2.01 6.63
CA TYR A 209 9.43 3.20 5.80
C TYR A 209 9.28 4.47 6.64
N THR A 210 8.99 4.33 7.92
CA THR A 210 8.86 5.42 8.91
C THR A 210 10.13 5.60 9.74
N LEU A 211 11.23 4.87 9.47
CA LEU A 211 12.45 4.91 10.29
C LEU A 211 13.01 6.33 10.46
N GLN A 212 12.88 7.17 9.44
CA GLN A 212 13.32 8.55 9.46
C GLN A 212 12.52 9.35 10.49
N ALA A 213 11.19 9.21 10.50
CA ALA A 213 10.32 9.87 11.45
C ALA A 213 10.52 9.33 12.87
N GLN A 214 10.71 8.01 13.04
CA GLN A 214 11.05 7.40 14.33
C GLN A 214 12.39 7.90 14.87
N TYR A 215 13.41 7.95 14.02
CA TYR A 215 14.73 8.43 14.41
C TYR A 215 14.67 9.90 14.82
N LEU A 216 14.14 10.77 13.97
CA LEU A 216 14.02 12.20 14.26
C LEU A 216 13.07 12.48 15.43
N GLY A 217 12.02 11.66 15.60
CA GLY A 217 11.08 11.70 16.71
C GLY A 217 11.66 11.28 18.06
N SER A 218 12.82 10.61 18.09
CA SER A 218 13.53 10.24 19.32
C SER A 218 14.70 11.17 19.67
N LEU A 219 15.04 12.12 18.80
CA LEU A 219 16.13 13.07 19.04
C LEU A 219 15.76 14.11 20.11
N ARG A 220 16.76 14.53 20.87
CA ARG A 220 16.64 15.66 21.80
C ARG A 220 16.74 16.98 21.04
N PRO A 221 16.10 18.07 21.50
CA PRO A 221 16.22 19.40 20.88
C PRO A 221 17.65 19.95 20.84
N THR A 222 18.51 19.49 21.75
CA THR A 222 19.94 19.86 21.79
C THR A 222 20.76 19.22 20.69
N THR A 223 20.21 18.22 19.97
CA THR A 223 20.90 17.60 18.84
C THR A 223 21.03 18.61 17.70
N PRO A 224 22.25 18.83 17.17
CA PRO A 224 22.44 19.77 16.06
C PRO A 224 21.56 19.43 14.86
N SER A 225 20.71 20.39 14.46
CA SER A 225 19.94 20.29 13.22
C SER A 225 20.82 20.68 12.03
N PRO A 226 20.64 20.05 10.84
CA PRO A 226 21.23 20.55 9.61
C PRO A 226 20.83 22.01 9.35
N SER A 227 21.67 22.72 8.59
CA SER A 227 21.40 24.11 8.22
C SER A 227 20.07 24.23 7.46
N PRO A 228 19.33 25.35 7.59
CA PRO A 228 18.10 25.57 6.84
C PRO A 228 18.28 25.43 5.32
N ILE A 229 19.45 25.80 4.80
CA ILE A 229 19.79 25.67 3.37
C ILE A 229 19.85 24.19 2.99
N THR A 230 20.54 23.36 3.78
CA THR A 230 20.61 21.91 3.54
C THR A 230 19.21 21.30 3.56
N LEU A 231 18.38 21.67 4.52
CA LEU A 231 17.01 21.17 4.63
C LEU A 231 16.15 21.60 3.43
N ALA A 232 16.26 22.85 2.99
CA ALA A 232 15.57 23.36 1.81
C ALA A 232 15.98 22.61 0.54
N LEU A 233 17.28 22.35 0.35
CA LEU A 233 17.79 21.59 -0.80
C LEU A 233 17.28 20.14 -0.81
N VAL A 234 17.33 19.44 0.33
CA VAL A 234 16.85 18.06 0.45
C VAL A 234 15.34 18.00 0.21
N PHE A 235 14.58 18.94 0.77
CA PHE A 235 13.14 19.01 0.57
C PHE A 235 12.77 19.32 -0.89
N ALA A 236 13.46 20.28 -1.51
CA ALA A 236 13.29 20.59 -2.93
C ALA A 236 13.62 19.40 -3.83
N LEU A 237 14.68 18.63 -3.51
CA LEU A 237 15.02 17.39 -4.21
C LEU A 237 13.90 16.35 -4.08
N GLY A 238 13.34 16.18 -2.88
CA GLY A 238 12.19 15.28 -2.64
C GLY A 238 10.97 15.66 -3.48
N LEU A 239 10.63 16.96 -3.52
CA LEU A 239 9.52 17.47 -4.33
C LEU A 239 9.78 17.32 -5.84
N ALA A 240 11.01 17.58 -6.30
CA ALA A 240 11.39 17.39 -7.70
C ALA A 240 11.32 15.91 -8.10
N GLY A 241 11.79 15.01 -7.23
CA GLY A 241 11.68 13.57 -7.41
C GLY A 241 10.22 13.11 -7.50
N TYR A 242 9.35 13.61 -6.63
CA TYR A 242 7.91 13.37 -6.70
C TYR A 242 7.29 13.88 -8.01
N ALA A 243 7.59 15.13 -8.40
CA ALA A 243 7.06 15.72 -9.62
C ALA A 243 7.46 14.90 -10.87
N LEU A 244 8.71 14.44 -10.93
CA LEU A 244 9.20 13.56 -11.99
C LEU A 244 8.47 12.21 -11.96
N PHE A 245 8.38 11.57 -10.81
CA PHE A 245 7.68 10.29 -10.62
C PHE A 245 6.22 10.38 -11.11
N ARG A 246 5.50 11.41 -10.69
CA ARG A 246 4.10 11.65 -11.05
C ARG A 246 3.96 11.94 -12.55
N SER A 247 4.83 12.79 -13.10
CA SER A 247 4.83 13.14 -14.51
C SER A 247 5.03 11.92 -15.41
N VAL A 248 6.06 11.11 -15.14
CA VAL A 248 6.35 9.90 -15.93
C VAL A 248 5.21 8.89 -15.86
N ASN A 249 4.63 8.67 -14.67
CA ASN A 249 3.50 7.76 -14.54
C ASN A 249 2.24 8.27 -15.25
N ALA A 250 1.93 9.56 -15.16
CA ALA A 250 0.80 10.15 -15.88
C ALA A 250 0.97 10.03 -17.40
N GLN A 251 2.16 10.30 -17.93
CA GLN A 251 2.47 10.14 -19.35
C GLN A 251 2.29 8.69 -19.81
N LYS A 252 2.78 7.73 -19.01
CA LYS A 252 2.58 6.29 -19.26
C LYS A 252 1.11 5.89 -19.24
N ASP A 253 0.29 6.45 -18.33
CA ASP A 253 -1.15 6.20 -18.28
C ASP A 253 -1.84 6.63 -19.57
N VAL A 254 -1.58 7.88 -19.96
CA VAL A 254 -2.25 8.52 -21.08
C VAL A 254 -1.88 7.78 -22.35
N ALA A 255 -0.60 7.48 -22.56
CA ALA A 255 -0.14 6.70 -23.71
C ALA A 255 -0.79 5.32 -23.80
N ARG A 256 -1.00 4.63 -22.67
CA ARG A 256 -1.68 3.32 -22.64
C ARG A 256 -3.17 3.44 -22.90
N ARG A 257 -3.87 4.40 -22.27
CA ARG A 257 -5.31 4.60 -22.46
C ARG A 257 -5.67 5.04 -23.88
N THR A 258 -4.83 5.84 -24.52
CA THR A 258 -5.06 6.31 -25.89
C THR A 258 -4.44 5.41 -26.95
N SER A 259 -3.86 4.26 -26.57
CA SER A 259 -3.12 3.39 -27.50
C SER A 259 -2.06 4.15 -28.32
N GLY A 260 -1.39 5.11 -27.70
CA GLY A 260 -0.38 5.98 -28.33
C GLY A 260 -0.94 7.22 -29.04
N ALA A 261 -2.26 7.39 -29.15
CA ALA A 261 -2.88 8.58 -29.73
C ALA A 261 -2.90 9.76 -28.73
N CYS A 262 -1.73 10.21 -28.29
CA CYS A 262 -1.56 11.37 -27.42
C CYS A 262 -0.32 12.17 -27.80
N ARG A 263 -0.23 13.41 -27.29
CA ARG A 263 0.98 14.21 -27.35
C ARG A 263 1.72 14.16 -26.02
N ILE A 264 3.03 13.94 -26.08
CA ILE A 264 3.93 14.00 -24.92
C ILE A 264 4.98 15.07 -25.22
N TRP A 265 5.05 16.08 -24.35
CA TRP A 265 5.94 17.25 -24.53
C TRP A 265 5.78 17.95 -25.88
N GLY A 266 4.53 18.08 -26.35
CA GLY A 266 4.20 18.77 -27.61
C GLY A 266 4.30 17.90 -28.87
N ALA A 267 5.07 16.81 -28.84
CA ALA A 267 5.23 15.88 -29.96
C ALA A 267 4.25 14.70 -29.88
N PRO A 268 3.88 14.06 -31.02
CA PRO A 268 3.14 12.80 -31.02
C PRO A 268 3.90 11.70 -30.26
N ALA A 269 3.19 10.90 -29.46
CA ALA A 269 3.81 9.83 -28.69
C ALA A 269 4.36 8.73 -29.61
N VAL A 270 5.61 8.34 -29.39
CA VAL A 270 6.24 7.20 -30.08
C VAL A 270 6.04 5.95 -29.21
N VAL A 271 5.33 4.97 -29.73
CA VAL A 271 5.04 3.70 -29.02
C VAL A 271 5.48 2.51 -29.85
N ILE A 272 6.04 1.50 -29.19
CA ILE A 272 6.36 0.21 -29.80
C ILE A 272 5.18 -0.72 -29.57
N ARG A 273 4.59 -1.24 -30.65
CA ARG A 273 3.51 -2.23 -30.58
C ARG A 273 4.11 -3.63 -30.68
N ALA A 274 4.16 -4.35 -29.57
CA ALA A 274 4.54 -5.75 -29.57
C ALA A 274 3.33 -6.59 -30.05
N PRO A 275 3.44 -7.37 -31.14
CA PRO A 275 2.40 -8.31 -31.51
C PRO A 275 2.30 -9.38 -30.41
N LEU A 276 1.10 -9.56 -29.85
CA LEU A 276 0.78 -10.74 -29.06
C LEU A 276 0.70 -11.91 -30.04
N SER A 277 1.78 -12.65 -30.22
CA SER A 277 1.69 -13.96 -30.87
C SER A 277 0.84 -14.83 -29.95
N PRO A 278 -0.34 -15.32 -30.39
CA PRO A 278 -1.02 -16.35 -29.63
C PRO A 278 -0.05 -17.53 -29.55
N VAL A 279 0.30 -17.95 -28.34
CA VAL A 279 0.96 -19.23 -28.14
C VAL A 279 -0.01 -20.27 -28.68
N ARG A 280 0.25 -20.78 -29.88
CA ARG A 280 -0.44 -21.96 -30.40
C ARG A 280 -0.04 -23.10 -29.48
N ASP A 281 -0.88 -23.39 -28.51
CA ASP A 281 -0.84 -24.66 -27.84
C ASP A 281 -1.32 -25.70 -28.86
N PRO A 282 -0.49 -26.66 -29.32
CA PRO A 282 -0.86 -27.60 -30.39
C PRO A 282 -1.99 -28.58 -30.01
N LYS A 283 -2.68 -28.36 -28.88
CA LYS A 283 -3.77 -29.19 -28.36
C LYS A 283 -5.13 -28.50 -28.28
N ILE A 284 -5.26 -27.24 -28.69
CA ILE A 284 -6.55 -26.55 -28.68
C ILE A 284 -6.84 -26.00 -30.09
N GLU A 285 -7.51 -26.81 -30.91
CA GLU A 285 -8.23 -26.32 -32.08
C GLU A 285 -9.37 -25.42 -31.61
N VAL A 286 -9.12 -24.11 -31.55
CA VAL A 286 -10.21 -23.14 -31.44
C VAL A 286 -10.77 -22.93 -32.83
N GLY A 287 -11.94 -23.52 -33.06
CA GLY A 287 -12.75 -23.30 -34.25
C GLY A 287 -13.00 -21.81 -34.49
N THR A 288 -12.80 -21.40 -35.73
CA THR A 288 -13.13 -20.09 -36.28
C THR A 288 -14.60 -19.76 -36.03
N CYS A 289 -14.88 -18.72 -35.24
CA CYS A 289 -16.15 -18.01 -35.36
C CYS A 289 -15.95 -16.87 -36.36
N GLU A 290 -16.63 -17.00 -37.50
CA GLU A 290 -16.78 -15.95 -38.51
C GLU A 290 -17.81 -14.91 -38.06
N VAL A 291 -17.53 -13.66 -38.48
CA VAL A 291 -18.34 -12.42 -38.53
C VAL A 291 -18.64 -11.70 -37.21
#